data_AF-A0A7S0EEJ8-F1
#
_entry.id   AF-A0A7S0EEJ8-F1
#
_cell.length_a   1.000
_cell.length_b   1.000
_cell.length_c   1.000
_cell.angle_alpha   90.00
_cell.angle_beta   90.00
_cell.angle_gamma   90.00
#
_symmetry.space_group_name_H-M   'P 1'
#
loop_
_entity.id
_entity.type
_entity.pdbx_description
1 polymer ?
#
loop_
_entity_poly.entity_id
_entity_poly.type
_entity_poly.pdbx_seq_one_letter_code
_entity_poly.pdbx_strand_id
1 'polypeptide(L)'
;ESLPPTVRKRQRQRAECNLTSIKNLMNRVENKTHEGLAEIFRDHAFVGCASETLALIQHSTKLYLIDLPAVSRETVYQSCLKRFGDFDRIELNSPAPIRDLVRAVLDTPQSGWTP
;
A
#
# COMPACT_ATOMS: atom_id res chain seq x y z
N GLU A 1 -30.91 19.50 15.61
CA GLU A 1 -30.20 18.73 14.57
C GLU A 1 -28.78 19.29 14.46
N SER A 2 -27.79 18.59 14.99
CA SER A 2 -26.39 19.06 15.04
C SER A 2 -25.60 18.42 13.91
N LEU A 3 -24.99 19.25 13.05
CA LEU A 3 -24.10 18.85 11.96
C LEU A 3 -22.99 17.90 12.48
N PRO A 4 -22.55 16.91 11.67
CA PRO A 4 -21.47 16.00 12.05
C PRO A 4 -20.16 16.78 12.25
N PRO A 5 -19.30 16.35 13.20
CA PRO A 5 -18.05 17.04 13.46
C PRO A 5 -17.19 17.02 12.19
N THR A 6 -16.79 18.20 11.74
CA THR A 6 -15.87 18.37 10.62
C THR A 6 -14.56 17.66 10.95
N VAL A 7 -14.23 16.59 10.22
CA VAL A 7 -12.95 15.90 10.33
C VAL A 7 -11.85 16.92 10.01
N ARG A 8 -11.21 17.47 11.04
CA ARG A 8 -10.05 18.34 10.88
C ARG A 8 -8.98 17.55 10.15
N LYS A 9 -8.74 17.84 8.87
CA LYS A 9 -7.54 17.42 8.15
C LYS A 9 -6.34 18.02 8.88
N ARG A 10 -5.77 17.27 9.83
CA ARG A 10 -4.47 17.59 10.41
C ARG A 10 -3.46 17.52 9.26
N GLN A 11 -3.08 18.67 8.72
CA GLN A 11 -1.83 18.79 7.96
C GLN A 11 -0.69 18.64 8.97
N ARG A 12 -0.35 17.39 9.33
CA ARG A 12 0.89 17.10 10.05
C ARG A 12 2.04 17.44 9.10
N GLN A 13 2.92 18.34 9.52
CA GLN A 13 4.22 18.46 8.90
C GLN A 13 4.92 17.11 9.09
N ARG A 14 5.18 16.43 7.98
CA ARG A 14 5.79 15.11 7.98
C ARG A 14 7.21 15.25 8.52
N ALA A 15 7.54 14.49 9.55
CA ALA A 15 8.91 14.44 10.06
C ALA A 15 9.81 13.80 9.00
N GLU A 16 10.92 14.45 8.66
CA GLU A 16 11.88 13.90 7.70
C GLU A 16 12.62 12.71 8.32
N CYS A 17 12.62 11.56 7.65
CA CYS A 17 13.33 10.38 8.12
C CYS A 17 14.83 10.51 7.81
N ASN A 18 15.65 10.65 8.85
CA ASN A 18 17.11 10.82 8.73
C ASN A 18 17.91 9.52 8.68
N LEU A 19 17.25 8.35 8.63
CA LEU A 19 17.94 7.07 8.56
C LEU A 19 18.48 6.80 7.16
N THR A 20 19.80 6.62 7.05
CA THR A 20 20.48 6.31 5.79
C THR A 20 19.93 5.03 5.14
N SER A 21 19.54 4.03 5.94
CA SER A 21 18.93 2.79 5.43
C SER A 21 17.62 3.06 4.67
N ILE A 22 16.76 3.93 5.20
CA ILE A 22 15.49 4.31 4.55
C ILE A 22 15.75 5.16 3.32
N LYS A 23 16.68 6.13 3.39
CA LYS A 23 17.10 6.93 2.23
C LYS A 23 17.63 6.05 1.10
N ASN A 24 18.45 5.05 1.41
CA ASN A 24 18.96 4.09 0.43
C ASN A 24 17.85 3.25 -0.20
N LEU A 25 16.83 2.83 0.55
CA LEU A 25 15.69 2.11 0.01
C LEU A 25 14.83 2.99 -0.90
N MET A 26 14.61 4.26 -0.54
CA MET A 26 13.91 5.22 -1.40
C MET A 26 14.67 5.46 -2.71
N ASN A 27 15.98 5.69 -2.64
CA ASN A 27 16.82 5.86 -3.84
C ASN A 27 16.77 4.63 -4.75
N ARG A 28 16.71 3.41 -4.19
CA ARG A 28 16.56 2.18 -4.99
C ARG A 28 15.24 2.09 -5.73
N VAL A 29 14.16 2.64 -5.17
CA VAL A 29 12.86 2.74 -5.84
C VAL A 29 12.94 3.79 -6.95
N GLU A 30 13.46 4.99 -6.64
CA GLU A 30 13.60 6.08 -7.61
C GLU A 30 14.43 5.65 -8.83
N ASN A 31 15.59 5.01 -8.61
CA ASN A 31 16.46 4.52 -9.67
C ASN A 31 15.86 3.40 -10.54
N LYS A 32 14.77 2.76 -10.09
CA LYS A 32 14.04 1.72 -10.84
C LYS A 32 12.74 2.23 -11.44
N THR A 33 12.43 3.51 -11.27
CA THR A 33 11.18 4.10 -11.74
C THR A 33 11.17 4.13 -13.27
N HIS A 34 10.07 3.67 -13.85
CA HIS A 34 9.82 3.80 -15.28
C HIS A 34 8.87 4.97 -15.51
N GLU A 35 9.38 6.08 -16.04
CA GLU A 35 8.62 7.33 -16.20
C GLU A 35 7.30 7.15 -16.96
N GLY A 36 7.28 6.40 -18.06
CA GLY A 36 6.04 6.18 -18.82
C GLY A 36 4.97 5.37 -18.06
N LEU A 37 5.37 4.44 -17.18
CA LEU A 37 4.40 3.73 -16.32
C LEU A 37 3.95 4.63 -15.18
N ALA A 38 4.87 5.42 -14.61
CA ALA A 38 4.54 6.40 -13.59
C ALA A 38 3.52 7.44 -14.11
N GLU A 39 3.66 7.89 -15.35
CA GLU A 39 2.69 8.77 -16.03
C GLU A 39 1.33 8.09 -16.19
N ILE A 40 1.30 6.86 -16.72
CA ILE A 40 0.04 6.09 -16.85
C ILE A 40 -0.67 6.00 -15.49
N PHE A 41 0.02 5.59 -14.43
CA PHE A 41 -0.60 5.48 -13.10
C PHE A 41 -0.93 6.83 -12.46
N ARG A 42 -0.27 7.92 -12.85
CA ARG A 42 -0.58 9.26 -12.36
C ARG A 42 -1.89 9.79 -12.95
N ASP A 43 -2.11 9.58 -14.24
CA ASP A 43 -3.17 10.24 -15.01
C ASP A 43 -4.23 9.25 -15.59
N HIS A 44 -4.30 8.03 -15.05
CA HIS A 44 -5.33 7.06 -15.45
C HIS A 44 -6.73 7.40 -14.93
N ALA A 45 -7.75 6.98 -15.69
CA ALA A 45 -9.10 6.78 -15.22
C ALA A 45 -9.32 5.30 -14.86
N PHE A 46 -9.81 5.04 -13.65
CA PHE A 46 -10.23 3.68 -13.27
C PHE A 46 -11.53 3.31 -14.01
N VAL A 47 -11.54 2.14 -14.66
CA VAL A 47 -12.70 1.67 -15.44
C VAL A 47 -13.51 0.66 -14.63
N GLY A 48 -12.86 -0.36 -14.06
CA GLY A 48 -13.54 -1.40 -13.28
C GLY A 48 -12.68 -2.63 -13.01
N CYS A 49 -13.16 -3.50 -12.13
CA CYS A 49 -12.53 -4.79 -11.87
C CYS A 49 -12.94 -5.80 -12.95
N ALA A 50 -11.96 -6.52 -13.50
CA ALA A 50 -12.17 -7.61 -14.44
C ALA A 50 -12.22 -8.97 -13.72
N SER A 51 -11.54 -9.10 -12.58
CA SER A 51 -11.60 -10.25 -11.67
C SER A 51 -11.25 -9.81 -10.24
N GLU A 52 -11.10 -10.74 -9.31
CA GLU A 52 -10.62 -10.48 -7.95
C GLU A 52 -9.19 -9.91 -7.91
N THR A 53 -8.37 -10.20 -8.93
CA THR A 53 -6.95 -9.82 -8.99
C THR A 53 -6.60 -8.91 -10.16
N LEU A 54 -7.52 -8.69 -11.09
CA LEU A 54 -7.29 -7.89 -12.29
C LEU A 54 -8.26 -6.71 -12.38
N ALA A 55 -7.75 -5.55 -12.78
CA ALA A 55 -8.56 -4.37 -13.04
C ALA A 55 -8.20 -3.71 -14.38
N LEU A 56 -9.13 -2.91 -14.88
CA LEU A 56 -8.99 -2.10 -16.08
C LEU A 56 -8.78 -0.64 -15.70
N ILE A 57 -7.74 -0.05 -16.28
CA ILE A 57 -7.50 1.39 -16.23
C ILE A 57 -7.38 1.93 -17.66
N GLN A 58 -7.88 3.13 -17.88
CA GLN A 58 -7.73 3.84 -19.14
C GLN A 58 -6.75 4.99 -18.95
N HIS A 59 -5.79 5.13 -19.86
CA HIS A 59 -4.93 6.31 -19.94
C HIS A 59 -4.91 6.81 -21.38
N SER A 60 -5.26 8.09 -21.58
CA SER A 60 -5.52 8.64 -22.91
C SER A 60 -6.55 7.78 -23.68
N THR A 61 -6.19 7.25 -24.86
CA THR A 61 -7.03 6.40 -25.70
C THR A 61 -6.78 4.91 -25.51
N LYS A 62 -5.87 4.53 -24.60
CA LYS A 62 -5.46 3.14 -24.38
C LYS A 62 -6.11 2.57 -23.12
N LEU A 63 -6.58 1.33 -23.25
CA LEU A 63 -7.11 0.54 -22.15
C LEU A 63 -6.05 -0.49 -21.72
N TYR A 64 -5.78 -0.55 -20.42
CA TYR A 64 -4.78 -1.43 -19.81
C TYR A 64 -5.44 -2.37 -18.81
N LEU A 65 -4.97 -3.61 -18.81
CA LEU A 65 -5.25 -4.58 -17.76
C LEU A 65 -4.09 -4.57 -16.76
N ILE A 66 -4.40 -4.46 -15.47
CA ILE A 66 -3.41 -4.40 -14.39
C ILE A 66 -3.60 -5.55 -13.40
N ASP A 67 -2.48 -6.05 -12.87
CA ASP A 67 -2.41 -6.98 -11.74
C ASP A 67 -2.50 -6.18 -10.44
N LEU A 68 -3.67 -6.22 -9.79
CA LEU A 68 -3.95 -5.48 -8.56
C LEU A 68 -3.04 -5.93 -7.40
N PRO A 69 -2.82 -7.23 -7.11
CA PRO A 69 -1.84 -7.67 -6.12
C PRO A 69 -0.43 -7.11 -6.34
N ALA A 70 0.07 -7.11 -7.58
CA ALA A 70 1.40 -6.59 -7.87
C ALA A 70 1.48 -5.07 -7.66
N VAL A 71 0.53 -4.31 -8.21
CA VAL A 71 0.48 -2.85 -8.09
C VAL A 71 0.28 -2.42 -6.63
N SER A 72 -0.63 -3.09 -5.91
CA SER A 72 -0.91 -2.78 -4.50
C SER A 72 0.30 -3.07 -3.61
N ARG A 73 1.02 -4.18 -3.83
CA ARG A 73 2.27 -4.48 -3.11
C ARG A 73 3.28 -3.35 -3.25
N GLU A 74 3.53 -2.90 -4.48
CA GLU A 74 4.51 -1.82 -4.73
C GLU A 74 4.03 -0.48 -4.17
N THR A 75 2.75 -0.14 -4.34
CA THR A 75 2.16 1.09 -3.81
C THR A 75 2.24 1.15 -2.29
N VAL A 76 1.93 0.05 -1.61
CA VAL A 76 2.03 -0.06 -0.14
C VAL A 76 3.49 0.01 0.29
N TYR A 77 4.40 -0.71 -0.37
CA TYR A 77 5.83 -0.67 -0.05
C TYR A 77 6.40 0.75 -0.14
N GLN A 78 6.16 1.46 -1.24
CA GLN A 78 6.62 2.83 -1.43
C GLN A 78 5.97 3.81 -0.44
N SER A 79 4.68 3.64 -0.13
CA SER A 79 3.99 4.42 0.89
C SER A 79 4.64 4.22 2.26
N CYS A 80 4.95 2.97 2.63
CA CYS A 80 5.63 2.65 3.87
C CYS A 80 7.02 3.27 3.98
N LEU A 81 7.82 3.24 2.91
CA LEU A 81 9.13 3.89 2.90
C LEU A 81 9.02 5.40 3.10
N LYS A 82 8.13 6.06 2.35
CA LYS A 82 7.93 7.51 2.45
C LYS A 82 7.44 7.88 3.86
N ARG A 83 6.56 7.06 4.46
CA ARG A 83 5.92 7.31 5.78
C ARG A 83 6.66 6.67 6.94
N PHE A 84 7.88 6.18 6.74
CA PHE A 84 8.59 5.45 7.78
C PHE A 84 8.73 6.29 9.06
N GLY A 85 8.26 5.75 10.19
CA GLY A 85 8.22 6.45 11.48
C GLY A 85 7.04 7.40 11.68
N ASP A 86 6.19 7.60 10.67
CA ASP A 86 5.04 8.53 10.68
C ASP A 86 3.77 7.88 10.06
N PHE A 87 3.36 6.75 10.64
CA PHE A 87 2.13 6.04 10.28
C PHE A 87 0.96 6.46 11.16
N ASP A 88 -0.23 6.52 10.56
CA ASP A 88 -1.46 6.56 11.33
C ASP A 88 -1.73 5.18 11.94
N ARG A 89 -2.30 5.17 13.14
CA ARG A 89 -2.71 3.93 13.80
C ARG A 89 -4.03 3.45 13.22
N ILE A 90 -4.08 2.19 12.81
CA ILE A 90 -5.32 1.47 12.54
C ILE A 90 -5.65 0.68 13.82
N GLU A 91 -6.77 1.02 14.46
CA GLU A 91 -7.22 0.32 15.65
C GLU A 91 -8.12 -0.85 15.25
N LEU A 92 -7.81 -2.04 15.76
CA LEU A 92 -8.62 -3.24 15.54
C LEU A 92 -9.82 -3.23 16.48
N ASN A 93 -11.00 -3.58 15.96
CA ASN A 93 -12.24 -3.65 16.76
C ASN A 93 -12.14 -4.68 17.90
N SER A 94 -11.43 -5.78 17.67
CA SER A 94 -11.14 -6.81 18.66
C SER A 94 -9.63 -7.03 18.74
N PRO A 95 -9.06 -7.20 19.94
CA PRO A 95 -7.66 -7.60 20.09
C PRO A 95 -7.36 -8.88 19.30
N ALA A 96 -6.19 -8.94 18.66
CA ALA A 96 -5.72 -10.12 17.94
C ALA A 96 -4.45 -10.66 18.62
N PRO A 97 -4.56 -11.60 19.58
CA PRO A 97 -3.41 -12.14 20.28
C PRO A 97 -2.42 -12.82 19.32
N ILE A 98 -1.16 -12.38 19.35
CA ILE A 98 -0.11 -12.87 18.43
C ILE A 98 0.04 -14.39 18.51
N ARG A 99 -0.06 -14.98 19.71
CA ARG A 99 0.04 -16.44 19.92
C ARG A 99 -1.00 -17.20 19.11
N ASP A 100 -2.22 -16.69 19.04
CA ASP A 100 -3.32 -17.37 18.36
C ASP A 100 -3.20 -17.18 16.85
N LEU A 101 -2.77 -16.01 16.39
CA LEU A 101 -2.44 -15.76 14.99
C LEU A 101 -1.32 -16.68 14.48
N VAL A 102 -0.25 -16.85 15.27
CA VAL A 102 0.86 -17.74 14.92
C VAL A 102 0.38 -19.19 14.83
N ARG A 103 -0.38 -19.66 15.81
CA ARG A 103 -0.97 -21.02 15.79
C ARG A 103 -1.84 -21.24 14.56
N ALA A 104 -2.70 -20.28 14.23
CA ALA A 104 -3.57 -20.38 13.06
C ALA A 104 -2.79 -20.53 11.76
N VAL A 105 -1.58 -19.95 11.67
CA VAL A 105 -0.72 -20.08 10.48
C VAL A 105 0.05 -21.40 10.47
N LEU A 106 0.50 -21.93 11.62
CA LEU A 106 1.28 -23.18 11.67
C LEU A 106 0.57 -24.38 11.04
N ASP A 107 -0.77 -24.42 11.14
CA ASP A 107 -1.58 -25.49 10.56
C ASP A 107 -1.80 -25.32 9.04
N THR A 108 -1.28 -24.25 8.43
CA THR A 108 -1.43 -23.99 6.99
C THR A 108 -0.26 -24.55 6.17
N PRO A 109 -0.49 -25.06 4.95
CA PRO A 109 0.59 -25.52 4.06
C PRO A 109 1.62 -24.45 3.75
N GLN A 110 1.21 -23.17 3.74
CA GLN A 110 2.06 -22.03 3.43
C GLN A 110 3.08 -21.72 4.54
N SER A 111 2.88 -22.23 5.75
CA SER A 111 3.80 -22.02 6.87
C SER A 111 5.14 -22.72 6.68
N GLY A 112 5.18 -23.79 5.89
CA GLY A 112 6.35 -24.66 5.76
C GLY A 112 6.74 -25.37 7.06
N TRP A 113 5.88 -25.36 8.08
CA TRP A 113 6.15 -25.99 9.37
C TRP A 113 5.98 -27.51 9.29
N THR A 114 6.93 -28.24 9.88
CA THR A 114 6.86 -29.68 10.10
C THR A 114 6.98 -29.97 11.60
N PRO A 115 6.14 -30.85 12.18
CA PRO A 115 6.15 -31.18 13.61
C PRO A 115 7.46 -31.77 14.13
#